data_AF-A0A7J8PIK7-F1
#
_entry.id   AF-A0A7J8PIK7-F1
#
_cell.length_a   1.000
_cell.length_b   1.000
_cell.length_c   1.000
_cell.angle_alpha   90.00
_cell.angle_beta   90.00
_cell.angle_gamma   90.00
#
_symmetry.space_group_name_H-M   'P 1'
#
loop_
_entity.id
_entity.type
_entity.pdbx_description
1 polymer ?
#
loop_
_entity_poly.entity_id
_entity_poly.type
_entity_poly.pdbx_seq_one_letter_code
_entity_poly.pdbx_strand_id
1 'polypeptide(L)'
;MAKLSSGPTFPISISRHTYHHRVTACHVATPTTTTTIPFADLHPSLEVIGGARNRFLPALHSTLRHSYDPFPFIAWNPHVETIFASFFRSIPDVRLRRECLRTQDGGAVALDWVAGDQYQLPPDSPILILMPGLTGGSENSYPRHMLTKARSKGWRVVVFNSRGCGNSPVTTPQFYSASFVGDMREVVEHVSGIYPEANLYAAAWSLGANILVRYLGD
;
A
#
# COMPACT_ATOMS: atom_id res chain seq x y z
N MET A 1 47.51 -6.24 -22.09
CA MET A 1 47.58 -4.99 -22.88
C MET A 1 47.57 -5.34 -24.35
N ALA A 2 46.47 -5.07 -25.06
CA ALA A 2 46.43 -4.95 -26.51
C ALA A 2 45.18 -4.12 -26.86
N LYS A 3 45.39 -3.08 -27.67
CA LYS A 3 44.44 -2.07 -28.16
C LYS A 3 44.43 -2.20 -29.69
N LEU A 4 43.40 -1.64 -30.33
CA LEU A 4 43.13 -1.46 -31.79
C LEU A 4 42.22 -2.55 -32.39
N SER A 5 41.32 -2.27 -33.33
CA SER A 5 40.75 -1.02 -33.89
C SER A 5 39.62 -1.45 -34.84
N SER A 6 38.65 -0.57 -35.01
CA SER A 6 37.52 -0.60 -35.94
C SER A 6 37.89 -0.82 -37.41
N GLY A 7 37.10 -1.66 -38.10
CA GLY A 7 36.99 -1.77 -39.56
C GLY A 7 35.71 -1.12 -40.11
N PRO A 8 35.53 -1.04 -41.45
CA PRO A 8 34.98 0.14 -42.12
C PRO A 8 33.47 0.13 -42.39
N THR A 9 32.92 1.34 -42.43
CA THR A 9 31.61 1.74 -42.96
C THR A 9 31.58 1.77 -44.49
N PHE A 10 30.50 1.26 -45.09
CA PHE A 10 30.05 1.62 -46.43
C PHE A 10 28.56 2.02 -46.40
N PRO A 11 28.15 3.08 -47.12
CA PRO A 11 26.78 3.59 -47.15
C PRO A 11 25.96 2.93 -48.27
N ILE A 12 24.62 3.11 -48.30
CA ILE A 12 23.83 3.49 -49.48
C ILE A 12 22.33 3.71 -49.14
N SER A 13 21.90 4.90 -49.55
CA SER A 13 20.60 5.53 -49.83
C SER A 13 19.27 4.75 -50.01
N ILE A 14 18.27 5.17 -49.22
CA ILE A 14 16.89 5.68 -49.53
C ILE A 14 16.13 5.14 -50.76
N SER A 15 14.88 4.68 -50.51
CA SER A 15 13.74 5.02 -51.39
C SER A 15 12.44 5.18 -50.57
N ARG A 16 11.80 6.35 -50.69
CA ARG A 16 10.46 6.65 -50.15
C ARG A 16 9.43 6.28 -51.21
N HIS A 17 8.55 5.32 -50.92
CA HIS A 17 7.35 5.10 -51.70
C HIS A 17 6.14 5.78 -51.04
N THR A 18 5.72 6.89 -51.65
CA THR A 18 4.41 7.51 -51.47
C THR A 18 3.35 6.69 -52.20
N TYR A 19 2.37 6.16 -51.47
CA TYR A 19 1.14 5.62 -52.05
C TYR A 19 -0.03 6.52 -51.66
N HIS A 20 -0.61 7.17 -52.67
CA HIS A 20 -1.86 7.91 -52.57
C HIS A 20 -3.03 6.92 -52.64
N HIS A 21 -3.78 6.76 -51.56
CA HIS A 21 -5.13 6.19 -51.62
C HIS A 21 -6.18 7.30 -51.50
N ARG A 22 -7.02 7.37 -52.54
CA ARG A 22 -8.22 8.22 -52.62
C ARG A 22 -9.21 7.82 -51.53
N VAL A 23 -9.62 8.81 -50.75
CA VAL A 23 -10.74 8.74 -49.81
C VAL A 23 -12.04 8.83 -50.60
N THR A 24 -12.98 7.92 -50.35
CA THR A 24 -14.41 8.14 -50.61
C THR A 24 -15.13 7.96 -49.29
N ALA A 25 -15.70 9.06 -48.79
CA ALA A 25 -16.44 9.13 -47.55
C ALA A 25 -17.82 8.46 -47.73
N CYS A 26 -18.15 7.50 -46.86
CA CYS A 26 -19.54 7.17 -46.57
C CYS A 26 -19.94 7.94 -45.32
N HIS A 27 -20.87 8.89 -45.49
CA HIS A 27 -21.53 9.58 -44.39
C HIS A 27 -22.50 8.63 -43.68
N VAL A 28 -22.22 8.31 -42.42
CA VAL A 28 -23.26 7.93 -41.45
C VAL A 28 -23.31 9.05 -40.42
N ALA A 29 -24.33 9.89 -40.52
CA ALA A 29 -24.57 10.98 -39.60
C ALA A 29 -25.14 10.41 -38.29
N THR A 30 -24.43 10.64 -37.19
CA THR A 30 -25.00 10.58 -35.83
C THR A 30 -24.53 11.83 -35.10
N PRO A 31 -25.42 12.62 -34.49
CA PRO A 31 -25.10 13.98 -34.07
C PRO A 31 -24.12 14.00 -32.90
N THR A 32 -22.95 14.60 -33.10
CA THR A 32 -22.02 14.98 -32.04
C THR A 32 -22.50 16.26 -31.39
N THR A 33 -23.06 16.18 -30.18
CA THR A 33 -23.14 17.35 -29.30
C THR A 33 -21.76 17.56 -28.71
N THR A 34 -20.99 18.49 -29.29
CA THR A 34 -19.74 18.98 -28.72
C THR A 34 -20.08 19.82 -27.49
N THR A 35 -20.01 19.22 -26.30
CA THR A 35 -19.89 20.00 -25.06
C THR A 35 -18.41 20.12 -24.75
N THR A 36 -17.85 21.29 -25.03
CA THR A 36 -16.57 21.75 -24.51
C THR A 36 -16.59 21.67 -22.99
N ILE A 37 -15.94 20.66 -22.40
CA ILE A 37 -15.73 20.62 -20.96
C ILE A 37 -14.55 21.55 -20.67
N PRO A 38 -14.72 22.60 -19.85
CA PRO A 38 -13.63 23.46 -19.46
C PRO A 38 -12.59 22.67 -18.66
N PHE A 39 -11.31 22.96 -18.90
CA PHE A 39 -10.16 22.34 -18.24
C PHE A 39 -10.00 22.89 -16.81
N ALA A 40 -10.99 22.65 -15.96
CA ALA A 40 -10.95 22.91 -14.54
C ALA A 40 -11.64 21.73 -13.85
N ASP A 41 -11.05 21.26 -12.74
CA ASP A 41 -11.49 20.11 -11.92
C ASP A 41 -10.92 18.73 -12.30
N LEU A 42 -9.60 18.64 -12.46
CA LEU A 42 -8.88 17.41 -12.12
C LEU A 42 -8.80 17.30 -10.59
N HIS A 43 -9.81 16.69 -9.96
CA HIS A 43 -9.79 16.32 -8.55
C HIS A 43 -9.11 14.94 -8.39
N PRO A 44 -8.23 14.71 -7.41
CA PRO A 44 -7.60 13.42 -7.17
C PRO A 44 -8.62 12.49 -6.50
N SER A 45 -9.60 11.99 -7.25
CA SER A 45 -10.50 10.95 -6.75
C SER A 45 -9.78 9.62 -6.82
N LEU A 46 -9.57 9.01 -5.65
CA LEU A 46 -9.33 7.59 -5.48
C LEU A 46 -10.31 6.81 -6.38
N GLU A 47 -9.80 6.24 -7.48
CA GLU A 47 -10.60 5.45 -8.39
C GLU A 47 -10.74 4.04 -7.81
N VAL A 48 -11.88 3.77 -7.16
CA VAL A 48 -12.26 2.40 -6.77
C VAL A 48 -12.77 1.71 -8.04
N ILE A 49 -11.84 1.10 -8.78
CA ILE A 49 -12.16 0.35 -10.00
C ILE A 49 -13.09 -0.83 -9.65
N GLY A 50 -14.21 -0.97 -10.39
CA GLY A 50 -15.06 -2.17 -10.35
C GLY A 50 -16.47 -2.06 -9.75
N GLY A 51 -17.10 -0.88 -9.68
CA GLY A 51 -18.52 -0.74 -9.28
C GLY A 51 -18.83 -1.06 -7.81
N ALA A 52 -17.83 -1.47 -7.03
CA ALA A 52 -17.92 -1.83 -5.62
C ALA A 52 -18.38 -0.65 -4.73
N ARG A 53 -18.09 0.60 -5.13
CA ARG A 53 -18.45 1.81 -4.38
C ARG A 53 -19.93 1.87 -4.02
N ASN A 54 -20.82 1.61 -4.98
CA ASN A 54 -22.26 1.71 -4.77
C ASN A 54 -22.82 0.49 -4.00
N ARG A 55 -22.15 -0.66 -4.11
CA ARG A 55 -22.58 -1.91 -3.47
C ARG A 55 -22.15 -2.01 -2.01
N PHE A 56 -20.94 -1.57 -1.67
CA PHE A 56 -20.36 -1.75 -0.35
C PHE A 56 -20.35 -0.47 0.50
N LEU A 57 -20.46 0.70 -0.12
CA LEU A 57 -20.28 1.98 0.56
C LEU A 57 -21.37 3.02 0.19
N PRO A 58 -22.67 2.67 0.18
CA PRO A 58 -23.73 3.64 -0.14
C PRO A 58 -23.74 4.82 0.84
N ALA A 59 -23.39 4.59 2.11
CA ALA A 59 -23.26 5.63 3.13
C ALA A 59 -22.14 6.64 2.84
N LEU A 60 -21.07 6.26 2.12
CA LEU A 60 -20.01 7.21 1.74
C LEU A 60 -20.47 8.16 0.64
N HIS A 61 -21.46 7.80 -0.19
CA HIS A 61 -21.91 8.69 -1.26
C HIS A 61 -22.55 9.98 -0.74
N SER A 62 -23.33 9.90 0.34
CA SER A 62 -23.85 11.09 1.03
C SER A 62 -22.77 11.73 1.88
N THR A 63 -22.04 10.96 2.69
CA THR A 63 -21.08 11.48 3.67
C THR A 63 -19.91 12.25 3.02
N LEU A 64 -19.38 11.76 1.89
CA LEU A 64 -18.27 12.43 1.16
C LEU A 64 -18.66 13.76 0.51
N ARG A 65 -19.95 14.09 0.42
CA ARG A 65 -20.46 15.36 -0.12
C ARG A 65 -20.71 16.41 0.95
N HIS A 66 -20.65 16.05 2.23
CA HIS A 66 -20.79 17.02 3.31
C HIS A 66 -19.47 17.79 3.47
N SER A 67 -19.55 19.09 3.76
CA SER A 67 -18.39 19.84 4.20
C SER A 67 -17.83 19.19 5.47
N TYR A 68 -16.50 19.01 5.52
CA TYR A 68 -15.85 18.54 6.74
C TYR A 68 -15.91 19.64 7.79
N ASP A 69 -16.74 19.44 8.81
CA ASP A 69 -16.83 20.33 9.97
C ASP A 69 -15.91 19.78 11.09
N PRO A 70 -14.68 20.32 11.26
CA PRO A 70 -13.75 19.83 12.26
C PRO A 70 -14.32 20.05 13.68
N PHE A 71 -13.96 19.15 14.60
CA PHE A 71 -14.31 19.28 16.02
C PHE A 71 -13.87 20.67 16.55
N PRO A 72 -14.78 21.45 17.17
CA PRO A 72 -14.49 22.82 17.54
C PRO A 72 -13.31 22.86 18.52
N PHE A 73 -12.39 23.80 18.30
CA PHE A 73 -11.19 24.13 19.09
C PHE A 73 -9.89 23.32 18.84
N ILE A 74 -9.94 22.02 18.52
CA ILE A 74 -8.70 21.20 18.34
C ILE A 74 -8.41 20.84 16.87
N ALA A 75 -9.44 20.65 16.05
CA ALA A 75 -9.29 20.18 14.67
C ALA A 75 -9.32 21.29 13.61
N TRP A 76 -9.16 22.56 14.01
CA TRP A 76 -9.08 23.69 13.06
C TRP A 76 -7.85 23.59 12.14
N ASN A 77 -6.81 22.88 12.57
CA ASN A 77 -5.61 22.63 11.79
C ASN A 77 -5.41 21.11 11.61
N PRO A 78 -5.38 20.59 10.36
CA PRO A 78 -5.26 19.16 10.09
C PRO A 78 -3.93 18.55 10.56
N HIS A 79 -2.88 19.37 10.66
CA HIS A 79 -1.60 18.94 11.22
C HIS A 79 -1.68 18.82 12.75
N VAL A 80 -2.34 19.76 13.41
CA VAL A 80 -2.53 19.73 14.87
C VAL A 80 -3.43 18.55 15.26
N GLU A 81 -4.48 18.25 14.48
CA GLU A 81 -5.32 17.08 14.69
C GLU A 81 -4.51 15.77 14.62
N THR A 82 -3.65 15.64 13.60
CA THR A 82 -2.78 14.47 13.42
C THR A 82 -1.78 14.32 14.56
N ILE A 83 -1.13 15.42 14.96
CA ILE A 83 -0.17 15.47 16.07
C ILE A 83 -0.88 15.14 17.39
N PHE A 84 -2.01 15.79 17.67
CA PHE A 84 -2.79 15.57 18.88
C PHE A 84 -3.24 14.11 19.00
N ALA A 85 -3.78 13.52 17.93
CA ALA A 85 -4.17 12.12 17.93
C ALA A 85 -2.99 11.15 18.16
N SER A 86 -1.77 11.54 17.74
CA SER A 86 -0.56 10.75 17.99
C SER A 86 -0.15 10.76 19.47
N PHE A 87 -0.31 11.90 20.17
CA PHE A 87 0.15 12.06 21.56
C PHE A 87 -0.90 11.69 22.62
N PHE A 88 -2.19 11.96 22.37
CA PHE A 88 -3.22 11.87 23.40
C PHE A 88 -4.14 10.64 23.30
N ARG A 89 -4.00 9.80 22.27
CA ARG A 89 -4.82 8.61 22.12
C ARG A 89 -4.32 7.51 23.06
N SER A 90 -5.24 6.93 23.85
CA SER A 90 -4.93 5.79 24.72
C SER A 90 -4.38 4.63 23.90
N ILE A 91 -3.45 3.88 24.49
CA ILE A 91 -2.81 2.73 23.86
C ILE A 91 -3.39 1.48 24.53
N PRO A 92 -4.16 0.64 23.80
CA PRO A 92 -4.64 -0.62 24.34
C PRO A 92 -3.47 -1.49 24.81
N ASP A 93 -3.56 -2.02 26.03
CA ASP A 93 -2.57 -2.97 26.53
C ASP A 93 -2.79 -4.32 25.87
N VAL A 94 -1.87 -4.68 24.98
CA VAL A 94 -1.85 -5.97 24.31
C VAL A 94 -0.45 -6.54 24.38
N ARG A 95 -0.34 -7.73 24.99
CA ARG A 95 0.92 -8.45 25.05
C ARG A 95 1.27 -8.99 23.66
N LEU A 96 2.43 -8.58 23.16
CA LEU A 96 2.95 -9.02 21.87
C LEU A 96 4.10 -10.02 22.06
N ARG A 97 4.18 -11.01 21.17
CA ARG A 97 5.30 -11.93 21.01
C ARG A 97 6.05 -11.53 19.75
N ARG A 98 7.31 -11.12 19.93
CA ARG A 98 8.20 -10.79 18.82
C ARG A 98 8.77 -12.03 18.16
N GLU A 99 8.85 -11.97 16.85
CA GLU A 99 9.56 -12.89 15.98
C GLU A 99 10.43 -12.09 15.01
N CYS A 100 11.73 -12.35 14.99
CA CYS A 100 12.64 -11.69 14.05
C CYS A 100 12.81 -12.57 12.82
N LEU A 101 12.30 -12.10 11.68
CA LEU A 101 12.46 -12.76 10.40
C LEU A 101 13.76 -12.29 9.74
N ARG A 102 14.65 -13.24 9.44
CA ARG A 102 15.87 -12.98 8.65
C ARG A 102 15.48 -12.94 7.18
N THR A 103 15.85 -11.89 6.48
CA THR A 103 15.56 -11.75 5.04
C THR A 103 16.67 -12.34 4.19
N GLN A 104 16.37 -12.68 2.93
CA GLN A 104 17.29 -13.34 2.00
C GLN A 104 18.57 -12.53 1.73
N ASP A 105 18.47 -11.20 1.78
CA ASP A 105 19.62 -10.28 1.63
C ASP A 105 20.46 -10.15 2.92
N GLY A 106 20.18 -10.96 3.94
CA GLY A 106 20.86 -10.96 5.22
C GLY A 106 20.33 -9.94 6.23
N GLY A 107 19.32 -9.15 5.84
CA GLY A 107 18.58 -8.22 6.67
C GLY A 107 17.75 -8.89 7.76
N ALA A 108 17.02 -8.08 8.51
CA ALA A 108 16.09 -8.56 9.52
C ALA A 108 14.91 -7.60 9.70
N VAL A 109 13.71 -8.17 9.78
CA VAL A 109 12.48 -7.47 10.16
C VAL A 109 11.87 -8.09 11.40
N ALA A 110 11.00 -7.37 12.10
CA ALA A 110 10.35 -7.89 13.30
C ALA A 110 8.83 -8.00 13.12
N LEU A 111 8.31 -9.21 13.31
CA LEU A 111 6.90 -9.53 13.33
C LEU A 111 6.44 -9.61 14.79
N ASP A 112 5.54 -8.71 15.19
CA ASP A 112 4.95 -8.73 16.52
C ASP A 112 3.54 -9.33 16.45
N TRP A 113 3.43 -10.56 16.94
CA TRP A 113 2.19 -11.32 17.02
C TRP A 113 1.49 -11.05 18.33
N VAL A 114 0.17 -11.19 18.38
CA VAL A 114 -0.51 -11.21 19.69
C VAL A 114 -0.17 -12.49 20.45
N ALA A 115 0.30 -12.34 21.67
CA ALA A 115 0.73 -13.46 22.49
C ALA A 115 -0.44 -14.40 22.82
N GLY A 116 -0.28 -15.69 22.53
CA GLY A 116 -1.27 -16.73 22.81
C GLY A 116 -2.20 -17.07 21.64
N ASP A 117 -2.31 -16.20 20.62
CA ASP A 117 -3.23 -16.41 19.48
C ASP A 117 -2.87 -17.65 18.64
N GLN A 118 -1.61 -18.07 18.64
CA GLN A 118 -1.15 -19.31 18.01
C GLN A 118 -1.78 -20.59 18.61
N TYR A 119 -2.29 -20.53 19.84
CA TYR A 119 -2.95 -21.65 20.52
C TYR A 119 -4.46 -21.42 20.70
N GLN A 120 -4.90 -20.15 20.72
CA GLN A 120 -6.29 -19.78 20.98
C GLN A 120 -7.13 -19.69 19.71
N LEU A 121 -6.52 -19.35 18.56
CA LEU A 121 -7.23 -19.18 17.31
C LEU A 121 -7.06 -20.41 16.40
N PRO A 122 -8.14 -20.88 15.75
CA PRO A 122 -8.08 -21.92 14.72
C PRO A 122 -7.04 -21.67 13.62
N PRO A 123 -6.46 -22.71 13.01
CA PRO A 123 -5.46 -22.56 11.94
C PRO A 123 -5.94 -21.73 10.74
N ASP A 124 -7.23 -21.80 10.41
CA ASP A 124 -7.91 -21.11 9.30
C ASP A 124 -8.39 -19.69 9.67
N SER A 125 -8.16 -19.23 10.90
CA SER A 125 -8.53 -17.87 11.32
C SER A 125 -7.86 -16.83 10.41
N PRO A 126 -8.61 -15.85 9.87
CA PRO A 126 -8.06 -14.86 8.95
C PRO A 126 -6.94 -14.06 9.60
N ILE A 127 -5.91 -13.75 8.82
CA ILE A 127 -4.72 -13.03 9.28
C ILE A 127 -4.74 -11.61 8.76
N LEU A 128 -4.48 -10.65 9.63
CA LEU A 128 -4.27 -9.25 9.28
C LEU A 128 -2.81 -8.85 9.55
N ILE A 129 -2.07 -8.58 8.48
CA ILE A 129 -0.76 -7.94 8.53
C ILE A 129 -0.97 -6.43 8.65
N LEU A 130 -0.49 -5.83 9.74
CA LEU A 130 -0.48 -4.40 9.96
C LEU A 130 0.91 -3.83 9.68
N MET A 131 1.02 -2.88 8.76
CA MET A 131 2.27 -2.22 8.43
C MET A 131 2.27 -0.75 8.88
N PRO A 132 3.03 -0.41 9.94
CA PRO A 132 3.26 0.96 10.38
C PRO A 132 3.90 1.85 9.31
N GLY A 133 3.78 3.17 9.50
CA GLY A 133 4.42 4.17 8.65
C GLY A 133 5.92 4.39 8.96
N LEU A 134 6.46 5.50 8.45
CA LEU A 134 7.84 5.92 8.74
C LEU A 134 8.06 6.03 10.26
N THR A 135 9.15 5.43 10.73
CA THR A 135 9.58 5.28 12.15
C THR A 135 8.54 4.65 13.09
N GLY A 136 7.44 4.12 12.55
CA GLY A 136 6.39 3.49 13.33
C GLY A 136 6.76 2.09 13.80
N GLY A 137 5.93 1.54 14.68
CA GLY A 137 6.05 0.18 15.16
C GLY A 137 4.78 -0.28 15.88
N SER A 138 4.81 -1.52 16.35
CA SER A 138 3.74 -2.16 17.10
C SER A 138 3.37 -1.45 18.41
N GLU A 139 4.25 -0.59 18.92
CA GLU A 139 4.00 0.19 20.14
C GLU A 139 3.08 1.39 19.94
N ASN A 140 2.87 1.83 18.69
CA ASN A 140 2.01 2.98 18.42
C ASN A 140 0.53 2.70 18.72
N SER A 141 -0.25 3.76 18.94
CA SER A 141 -1.68 3.65 19.26
C SER A 141 -2.51 3.07 18.11
N TYR A 142 -2.30 3.55 16.88
CA TYR A 142 -3.11 3.16 15.72
C TYR A 142 -3.05 1.65 15.35
N PRO A 143 -1.88 0.97 15.27
CA PRO A 143 -1.87 -0.46 14.98
C PRO A 143 -2.48 -1.24 16.14
N ARG A 144 -2.28 -0.81 17.41
CA ARG A 144 -2.86 -1.47 18.59
C ARG A 144 -4.37 -1.40 18.65
N HIS A 145 -4.96 -0.27 18.29
CA HIS A 145 -6.43 -0.14 18.18
C HIS A 145 -6.98 -1.06 17.09
N MET A 146 -6.37 -1.06 15.89
CA MET A 146 -6.80 -1.93 14.80
C MET A 146 -6.65 -3.41 15.16
N LEU A 147 -5.53 -3.76 15.77
CA LEU A 147 -5.23 -5.10 16.26
C LEU A 147 -6.26 -5.57 17.27
N THR A 148 -6.57 -4.74 18.27
CA THR A 148 -7.57 -5.08 19.31
C THR A 148 -8.94 -5.32 18.68
N LYS A 149 -9.32 -4.48 17.71
CA LYS A 149 -10.59 -4.61 17.02
C LYS A 149 -10.65 -5.87 16.14
N ALA A 150 -9.59 -6.17 15.40
CA ALA A 150 -9.51 -7.37 14.56
C ALA A 150 -9.51 -8.63 15.43
N ARG A 151 -8.71 -8.67 16.48
CA ARG A 151 -8.64 -9.78 17.43
C ARG A 151 -9.99 -10.09 18.09
N SER A 152 -10.75 -9.06 18.48
CA SER A 152 -12.11 -9.24 19.02
C SER A 152 -13.10 -9.93 18.07
N LYS A 153 -12.76 -10.02 16.77
CA LYS A 153 -13.53 -10.71 15.74
C LYS A 153 -12.95 -12.09 15.39
N GLY A 154 -11.99 -12.60 16.16
CA GLY A 154 -11.32 -13.89 15.89
C GLY A 154 -10.25 -13.82 14.80
N TRP A 155 -9.74 -12.62 14.47
CA TRP A 155 -8.66 -12.48 13.50
C TRP A 155 -7.32 -12.59 14.19
N ARG A 156 -6.39 -13.32 13.57
CA ARG A 156 -4.99 -13.32 13.96
C ARG A 156 -4.33 -12.08 13.42
N VAL A 157 -3.60 -11.35 14.26
CA VAL A 157 -2.98 -10.09 13.85
C VAL A 157 -1.48 -10.15 14.05
N VAL A 158 -0.75 -9.66 13.06
CA VAL A 158 0.70 -9.48 13.12
C VAL A 158 1.03 -8.05 12.72
N VAL A 159 1.85 -7.37 13.52
CA VAL A 159 2.43 -6.09 13.14
C VAL A 159 3.78 -6.35 12.50
N PHE A 160 3.92 -5.97 11.23
CA PHE A 160 5.18 -6.03 10.51
C PHE A 160 5.95 -4.73 10.73
N ASN A 161 6.97 -4.79 11.59
CA ASN A 161 7.91 -3.69 11.81
C ASN A 161 9.05 -3.76 10.79
N SER A 162 9.17 -2.71 9.98
CA SER A 162 10.26 -2.53 9.01
C SER A 162 11.64 -2.52 9.66
N ARG A 163 12.68 -2.73 8.83
CA ARG A 163 14.09 -2.71 9.26
C ARG A 163 14.44 -1.44 10.05
N GLY A 164 15.08 -1.62 11.20
CA GLY A 164 15.44 -0.55 12.14
C GLY A 164 14.27 0.13 12.88
N CYS A 165 13.03 -0.35 12.74
CA CYS A 165 11.85 0.22 13.39
C CYS A 165 11.29 -0.70 14.47
N GLY A 166 10.59 -0.13 15.45
CA GLY A 166 10.00 -0.90 16.55
C GLY A 166 11.01 -1.78 17.30
N ASN A 167 12.29 -1.40 17.40
CA ASN A 167 13.37 -2.24 17.95
C ASN A 167 13.69 -3.52 17.16
N SER A 168 13.39 -3.56 15.85
CA SER A 168 13.90 -4.62 14.97
C SER A 168 15.42 -4.50 14.82
N PRO A 169 16.18 -5.62 14.73
CA PRO A 169 17.61 -5.59 14.48
C PRO A 169 17.97 -4.90 13.16
N VAL A 170 19.11 -4.20 13.13
CA VAL A 170 19.70 -3.68 11.88
C VAL A 170 20.94 -4.51 11.58
N THR A 171 20.83 -5.43 10.63
CA THR A 171 21.90 -6.38 10.27
C THR A 171 22.58 -6.06 8.93
N THR A 172 21.98 -5.16 8.15
CA THR A 172 22.44 -4.78 6.80
C THR A 172 22.34 -3.27 6.60
N PRO A 173 23.11 -2.69 5.66
CA PRO A 173 22.95 -1.28 5.28
C PRO A 173 21.64 -0.98 4.52
N GLN A 174 20.95 -2.01 4.02
CA GLN A 174 19.65 -1.88 3.37
C GLN A 174 18.55 -1.58 4.42
N PHE A 175 17.91 -0.42 4.29
CA PHE A 175 16.72 -0.01 5.04
C PHE A 175 15.45 -0.18 4.20
N TYR A 176 14.29 0.12 4.78
CA TYR A 176 13.01 0.18 4.07
C TYR A 176 12.80 1.53 3.39
N SER A 177 12.09 1.53 2.26
CA SER A 177 11.70 2.73 1.51
C SER A 177 10.38 2.47 0.79
N ALA A 178 9.73 3.53 0.28
CA ALA A 178 8.49 3.40 -0.48
C ALA A 178 8.61 2.53 -1.73
N SER A 179 9.82 2.38 -2.27
CA SER A 179 10.10 1.58 -3.47
C SER A 179 10.58 0.17 -3.17
N PHE A 180 10.95 -0.13 -1.91
CA PHE A 180 11.47 -1.43 -1.53
C PHE A 180 10.36 -2.34 -1.01
N VAL A 181 9.92 -3.27 -1.86
CA VAL A 181 8.85 -4.25 -1.56
C VAL A 181 9.39 -5.63 -1.15
N GLY A 182 10.71 -5.83 -1.15
CA GLY A 182 11.35 -7.12 -0.86
C GLY A 182 10.95 -7.69 0.51
N ASP A 183 11.02 -6.86 1.56
CA ASP A 183 10.60 -7.29 2.90
C ASP A 183 9.13 -7.69 2.95
N MET A 184 8.25 -6.94 2.26
CA MET A 184 6.82 -7.25 2.26
C MET A 184 6.56 -8.61 1.60
N ARG A 185 7.25 -8.91 0.49
CA ARG A 185 7.16 -10.21 -0.19
C ARG A 185 7.58 -11.36 0.73
N GLU A 186 8.74 -11.23 1.38
CA GLU A 186 9.25 -12.25 2.29
C GLU A 186 8.36 -12.42 3.52
N VAL A 187 7.81 -11.34 4.07
CA VAL A 187 6.86 -11.41 5.19
C VAL A 187 5.56 -12.09 4.79
N VAL A 188 5.00 -11.77 3.61
CA VAL A 188 3.78 -12.42 3.13
C VAL A 188 3.99 -13.92 2.93
N GLU A 189 5.10 -14.31 2.28
CA GLU A 189 5.47 -15.71 2.06
C GLU A 189 5.70 -16.46 3.38
N HIS A 190 6.38 -15.82 4.34
CA HIS A 190 6.62 -16.39 5.66
C HIS A 190 5.31 -16.61 6.43
N VAL A 191 4.44 -15.60 6.46
CA VAL A 191 3.16 -15.66 7.19
C VAL A 191 2.21 -16.67 6.57
N SER A 192 2.11 -16.74 5.24
CA SER A 192 1.29 -17.75 4.56
C SER A 192 1.86 -19.16 4.74
N GLY A 193 3.17 -19.31 4.84
CA GLY A 193 3.82 -20.58 5.16
C GLY A 193 3.51 -21.10 6.57
N ILE A 194 3.39 -20.21 7.56
CA ILE A 194 3.01 -20.60 8.93
C ILE A 194 1.54 -21.03 9.02
N TYR A 195 0.65 -20.35 8.28
CA TYR A 195 -0.80 -20.58 8.31
C TYR A 195 -1.37 -20.75 6.89
N PRO A 196 -1.16 -21.90 6.23
CA PRO A 196 -1.54 -22.11 4.84
C PRO A 196 -3.06 -22.11 4.60
N GLU A 197 -3.86 -22.46 5.61
CA GLU A 197 -5.33 -22.51 5.53
C GLU A 197 -6.01 -21.14 5.77
N ALA A 198 -5.24 -20.13 6.22
CA ALA A 198 -5.79 -18.84 6.59
C ALA A 198 -5.82 -17.86 5.40
N ASN A 199 -6.94 -17.15 5.24
CA ASN A 199 -6.99 -16.01 4.35
C ASN A 199 -6.12 -14.86 4.88
N LEU A 200 -5.27 -14.30 4.02
CA LEU A 200 -4.35 -13.23 4.37
C LEU A 200 -4.84 -11.86 3.90
N TYR A 201 -4.83 -10.90 4.81
CA TYR A 201 -5.19 -9.51 4.57
C TYR A 201 -4.08 -8.58 5.06
N ALA A 202 -3.97 -7.40 4.47
CA ALA A 202 -3.01 -6.39 4.89
C ALA A 202 -3.66 -5.01 5.00
N ALA A 203 -3.24 -4.24 6.00
CA ALA A 203 -3.58 -2.84 6.16
C ALA A 203 -2.34 -2.05 6.58
N ALA A 204 -2.22 -0.82 6.07
CA ALA A 204 -1.00 -0.05 6.24
C ALA A 204 -1.28 1.45 6.27
N TRP A 205 -0.35 2.23 6.84
CA TRP A 205 -0.48 3.68 7.00
C TRP A 205 0.72 4.44 6.45
N SER A 206 0.49 5.60 5.86
CA SER A 206 1.54 6.52 5.40
C SER A 206 2.56 5.79 4.50
N LEU A 207 3.85 5.82 4.82
CA LEU A 207 4.90 5.11 4.09
C LEU A 207 4.63 3.60 3.95
N GLY A 208 4.06 2.95 4.97
CA GLY A 208 3.66 1.55 4.89
C GLY A 208 2.57 1.33 3.85
N ALA A 209 1.64 2.28 3.69
CA ALA A 209 0.60 2.20 2.65
C ALA A 209 1.21 2.29 1.25
N ASN A 210 2.21 3.16 1.05
CA ASN A 210 2.94 3.24 -0.22
C ASN A 210 3.64 1.92 -0.56
N ILE A 211 4.27 1.27 0.42
CA ILE A 211 4.93 -0.04 0.22
C ILE A 211 3.88 -1.11 -0.10
N LEU A 212 2.76 -1.14 0.64
CA LEU A 212 1.70 -2.11 0.42
C LEU A 212 1.06 -1.99 -0.98
N VAL A 213 0.70 -0.78 -1.43
CA VAL A 213 0.12 -0.60 -2.77
C VAL A 213 1.13 -0.89 -3.87
N ARG A 214 2.41 -0.58 -3.66
CA ARG A 214 3.48 -0.94 -4.58
C ARG A 214 3.61 -2.47 -4.70
N TYR A 215 3.59 -3.18 -3.56
CA TYR A 215 3.62 -4.64 -3.51
C TYR A 215 2.42 -5.28 -4.20
N LEU A 216 1.21 -4.72 -4.05
CA LEU A 216 0.00 -5.23 -4.70
C LEU A 216 -0.04 -4.98 -6.21
N GLY A 217 0.77 -4.03 -6.72
CA GLY A 217 0.87 -3.71 -8.14
C GLY A 217 2.12 -4.27 -8.83
N ASP A 218 2.98 -4.98 -8.10
CA ASP A 218 4.20 -5.65 -8.60
C ASP A 218 3.89 -7.11 -8.93
#